data_AF-D0CE31-F1
#
_entry.id   AF-D0CE31-F1
#
_cell.length_a   1.000
_cell.length_b   1.000
_cell.length_c   1.000
_cell.angle_alpha   90.00
_cell.angle_beta   90.00
_cell.angle_gamma   90.00
#
_symmetry.space_group_name_H-M   'P 1'
#
loop_
_entity.id
_entity.type
_entity.pdbx_description
1 polymer ?
#
loop_
_entity_poly.entity_id
_entity_poly.type
_entity_poly.pdbx_seq_one_letter_code
_entity_poly.pdbx_strand_id
1 'polypeptide(L)'
;MGQNVVLISDEYMSEYVGCCVSEGWGAVFKQTTNLKLIEKFAKKKQCNIAPIETDSTYYGFKISSLPKGNYYELSCRERDLDESQ
;
A
#
# COMPACT_ATOMS: atom_id res chain seq x y z
N MET A 1 1.67 -14.93 7.78
CA MET A 1 1.56 -14.44 6.39
C MET A 1 0.46 -15.26 5.74
N GLY A 2 -0.63 -14.63 5.30
CA GLY A 2 -1.84 -15.35 4.89
C GLY A 2 -2.99 -14.40 4.57
N GLN A 3 -2.67 -13.22 4.03
CA GLN A 3 -3.67 -12.21 3.69
C GLN A 3 -3.95 -12.29 2.20
N ASN A 4 -5.21 -12.10 1.83
CA ASN A 4 -5.60 -11.99 0.42
C ASN A 4 -5.15 -10.62 -0.09
N VAL A 5 -4.10 -10.62 -0.90
CA VAL A 5 -3.67 -9.46 -1.68
C VAL A 5 -4.70 -9.29 -2.79
N VAL A 6 -5.32 -8.11 -2.84
CA VAL A 6 -6.44 -7.87 -3.77
C VAL A 6 -6.02 -6.96 -4.91
N LEU A 7 -5.12 -6.02 -4.64
CA LEU A 7 -4.55 -5.13 -5.66
C LEU A 7 -3.06 -4.95 -5.40
N ILE A 8 -2.29 -4.95 -6.47
CA ILE A 8 -0.86 -4.62 -6.46
C ILE A 8 -0.71 -3.45 -7.42
N SER A 9 -0.12 -2.36 -6.94
CA SER A 9 0.29 -1.22 -7.75
C SER A 9 1.81 -1.15 -7.77
N ASP A 10 2.35 -1.05 -8.97
CA ASP A 10 3.76 -0.79 -9.23
C ASP A 10 3.85 0.59 -9.88
N GLU A 11 4.49 1.56 -9.22
CA GLU A 11 4.77 2.86 -9.81
C GLU A 11 6.16 2.81 -10.43
N TYR A 12 6.22 2.67 -11.77
CA TYR A 12 7.45 2.63 -12.54
C TYR A 12 7.63 3.89 -13.40
N MET A 13 8.82 4.48 -13.40
CA MET A 13 9.14 5.67 -14.17
C MET A 13 9.28 5.33 -15.67
N SER A 14 8.34 5.79 -16.49
CA SER A 14 8.51 5.88 -17.94
C SER A 14 8.10 7.28 -18.38
N GLU A 15 9.12 8.13 -18.52
CA GLU A 15 9.10 9.37 -19.32
C GLU A 15 8.11 10.49 -18.95
N TYR A 16 7.98 10.91 -17.68
CA TYR A 16 7.42 12.24 -17.39
C TYR A 16 8.16 12.95 -16.25
N VAL A 17 8.89 14.01 -16.61
CA VAL A 17 9.47 15.00 -15.69
C VAL A 17 8.34 15.91 -15.23
N GLY A 18 7.93 15.86 -13.96
CA GLY A 18 7.06 16.93 -13.43
C GLY A 18 6.25 16.71 -12.15
N CYS A 19 6.14 15.49 -11.61
CA CYS A 19 5.52 15.28 -10.30
C CYS A 19 6.38 14.30 -9.52
N CYS A 20 6.49 14.48 -8.20
CA CYS A 20 7.19 13.59 -7.28
C CYS A 20 6.60 12.17 -7.34
N VAL A 21 7.03 11.38 -8.32
CA VAL A 21 6.80 9.94 -8.36
C VAL A 21 7.78 9.35 -7.37
N SER A 22 7.27 8.74 -6.31
CA SER A 22 8.11 8.07 -5.33
C SER A 22 8.24 6.62 -5.78
N GLU A 23 9.40 6.26 -6.35
CA GLU A 23 9.62 4.92 -6.87
C GLU A 23 9.32 3.88 -5.78
N GLY A 24 8.60 2.82 -6.15
CA GLY A 24 8.25 1.74 -5.25
C GLY A 24 6.88 1.15 -5.53
N TRP A 25 6.45 0.27 -4.64
CA TRP A 25 5.22 -0.50 -4.82
C TRP A 25 4.27 -0.30 -3.64
N GLY A 26 2.98 -0.38 -3.95
CA GLY A 26 1.90 -0.37 -2.98
C GLY A 26 1.03 -1.61 -3.17
N ALA A 27 0.65 -2.27 -2.08
CA ALA A 27 -0.26 -3.40 -2.13
C ALA A 27 -1.45 -3.16 -1.21
N VAL A 28 -2.65 -3.30 -1.76
CA VAL A 28 -3.88 -3.29 -0.98
C VAL A 28 -4.28 -4.71 -0.66
N PHE A 29 -4.46 -4.97 0.63
CA PHE A 29 -4.85 -6.28 1.12
C PHE A 29 -6.05 -6.18 2.05
N LYS A 30 -6.86 -7.25 2.06
CA LYS A 30 -7.98 -7.39 2.97
C LYS A 30 -7.51 -7.98 4.29
N GLN A 31 -7.79 -7.30 5.40
CA GLN A 31 -7.52 -7.80 6.74
C GLN A 31 -8.30 -9.11 6.98
N THR A 32 -7.55 -10.19 7.05
CA THR A 32 -8.06 -11.54 7.35
C THR A 32 -7.51 -12.09 8.67
N THR A 33 -6.34 -11.60 9.07
CA THR A 33 -5.67 -11.97 10.32
C THR A 33 -5.10 -10.71 11.00
N ASN A 34 -4.53 -10.91 12.20
CA ASN A 34 -3.81 -9.86 12.93
C ASN A 34 -2.68 -9.23 12.08
N LEU A 35 -2.52 -7.91 12.18
CA LEU A 35 -1.57 -7.09 11.41
C LEU A 35 -0.14 -7.11 11.95
N LYS A 36 0.10 -7.60 13.18
CA LYS A 36 1.43 -7.59 13.85
C LYS A 36 2.60 -8.06 12.98
N LEU A 37 2.39 -9.10 12.15
CA LEU A 37 3.44 -9.60 11.27
C LEU A 37 3.72 -8.69 10.08
N ILE A 38 2.68 -8.04 9.56
CA ILE A 38 2.77 -7.10 8.44
C ILE A 38 3.36 -5.78 8.93
N GLU A 39 2.95 -5.30 10.11
CA GLU A 39 3.58 -4.16 10.80
C GLU A 39 5.07 -4.38 11.05
N LYS A 40 5.44 -5.58 11.53
CA LYS A 40 6.85 -5.93 11.72
C LYS A 40 7.62 -5.98 10.39
N PHE A 41 6.99 -6.46 9.32
CA PHE A 41 7.58 -6.46 7.98
C PHE A 41 7.77 -5.04 7.46
N ALA A 42 6.74 -4.21 7.55
CA ALA A 42 6.76 -2.82 7.09
C ALA A 42 7.84 -2.02 7.83
N LYS A 43 7.91 -2.13 9.15
CA LYS A 43 9.00 -1.50 9.93
C LYS A 43 10.39 -1.99 9.54
N LYS A 44 10.55 -3.29 9.26
CA LYS A 44 11.85 -3.85 8.82
C LYS A 44 12.25 -3.38 7.42
N LYS A 45 11.27 -3.08 6.56
CA LYS A 45 11.47 -2.72 5.16
C LYS A 45 11.26 -1.24 4.88
N GLN A 46 11.10 -0.43 5.92
CA GLN A 46 10.82 1.01 5.81
C GLN A 46 9.61 1.28 4.89
N CYS A 47 8.56 0.50 5.10
CA CYS A 47 7.28 0.67 4.44
C CYS A 47 6.27 1.21 5.44
N ASN A 48 5.26 1.91 4.93
CA ASN A 48 4.12 2.39 5.69
C ASN A 48 2.92 1.46 5.55
N ILE A 49 2.10 1.36 6.60
CA ILE A 49 0.80 0.67 6.56
C ILE A 49 -0.28 1.65 7.01
N ALA A 50 -1.26 1.87 6.16
CA ALA A 50 -2.39 2.74 6.45
C ALA A 50 -3.73 2.03 6.13
N PRO A 51 -4.79 2.26 6.91
CA PRO A 51 -6.13 1.81 6.54
C PRO A 51 -6.61 2.56 5.29
N ILE A 52 -7.34 1.88 4.42
CA ILE A 52 -8.01 2.48 3.26
C ILE A 52 -9.51 2.51 3.52
N GLU A 53 -10.14 3.66 3.32
CA GLU A 53 -11.58 3.77 3.44
C GLU A 53 -12.27 3.01 2.29
N THR A 54 -13.37 2.33 2.60
CA THR A 54 -14.05 1.46 1.65
C THR A 54 -14.63 2.18 0.43
N ASP A 55 -14.86 3.48 0.52
CA ASP A 55 -15.32 4.34 -0.58
C ASP A 55 -14.17 4.98 -1.37
N SER A 56 -12.93 4.77 -0.95
CA SER A 56 -11.74 5.29 -1.62
C SER A 56 -11.50 4.63 -2.99
N THR A 57 -10.83 5.38 -3.85
CA THR A 57 -10.27 4.89 -5.11
C THR A 57 -8.77 4.72 -5.00
N TYR A 58 -8.28 3.52 -5.32
CA TYR A 58 -6.87 3.20 -5.40
C TYR A 58 -6.44 3.12 -6.87
N TYR A 59 -5.68 4.11 -7.36
CA TYR A 59 -5.26 4.22 -8.77
C TYR A 59 -6.39 4.01 -9.80
N GLY A 60 -7.53 4.65 -9.56
CA GLY A 60 -8.71 4.53 -10.43
C GLY A 60 -9.56 3.28 -10.17
N PHE A 61 -9.13 2.36 -9.32
CA PHE A 61 -9.92 1.21 -8.89
C PHE A 61 -10.73 1.53 -7.63
N LYS A 62 -12.05 1.32 -7.65
CA LYS A 62 -12.91 1.57 -6.49
C LYS A 62 -12.80 0.42 -5.49
N ILE A 63 -12.33 0.70 -4.28
CA ILE A 63 -12.26 -0.29 -3.19
C ILE A 63 -13.64 -0.81 -2.80
N SER A 64 -14.68 0.01 -2.97
CA SER A 64 -16.08 -0.35 -2.73
C SER A 64 -16.61 -1.48 -3.62
N SER A 65 -15.93 -1.78 -4.73
CA SER A 65 -16.25 -2.93 -5.59
C SER A 65 -15.76 -4.27 -5.01
N LEU A 66 -14.90 -4.23 -3.98
CA LEU A 66 -14.34 -5.42 -3.34
C LEU A 66 -15.26 -5.96 -2.23
N PRO A 67 -15.14 -7.24 -1.85
CA PRO A 67 -15.98 -7.84 -0.81
C PRO A 67 -15.81 -7.15 0.55
N LYS A 68 -16.89 -6.70 1.18
CA LYS A 68 -16.90 -5.99 2.47
C LYS A 68 -15.85 -6.51 3.47
N GLY A 69 -15.05 -5.60 4.00
CA GLY A 69 -14.04 -5.87 5.02
C GLY A 69 -13.10 -4.67 5.19
N ASN A 70 -12.18 -4.80 6.14
CA ASN A 70 -11.17 -3.76 6.38
C ASN A 70 -10.03 -3.94 5.38
N TYR A 71 -9.65 -2.86 4.72
CA TYR A 71 -8.56 -2.82 3.75
C TYR A 71 -7.42 -1.97 4.26
N TYR A 72 -6.20 -2.37 3.93
CA TYR A 72 -4.99 -1.66 4.28
C TYR A 72 -4.10 -1.58 3.06
N GLU A 73 -3.42 -0.45 2.89
CA GLU A 73 -2.31 -0.30 1.95
C GLU A 73 -1.01 -0.56 2.69
N LEU A 74 -0.18 -1.45 2.15
CA LEU A 74 1.25 -1.51 2.44
C LEU A 74 1.97 -0.75 1.33
N SER A 75 2.51 0.43 1.65
CA SER A 75 3.26 1.27 0.70
C SER A 75 4.74 1.22 1.05
N CYS A 76 5.56 0.75 0.10
CA CYS A 76 7.01 0.71 0.19
C CYS A 76 7.59 1.61 -0.91
N ARG A 77 7.37 2.92 -0.80
CA ARG A 77 7.86 3.90 -1.78
C ARG A 77 9.03 4.69 -1.22
N GLU A 78 9.81 5.32 -2.09
CA GLU A 78 10.94 6.16 -1.67
C GLU A 78 10.54 7.26 -0.67
N ARG A 79 9.31 7.80 -0.75
CA ARG A 79 8.78 8.75 0.25
C ARG A 79 8.45 8.14 1.61
N ASP A 80 8.31 6.81 1.67
CA ASP A 80 8.07 6.07 2.91
C ASP A 80 9.40 5.67 3.58
N LEU A 81 10.55 5.93 2.93
CA LEU A 81 11.85 5.94 3.60
C LEU A 81 11.83 7.05 4.64
N ASP A 82 11.79 6.64 5.89
CA ASP A 82 11.80 7.52 7.06
C ASP A 82 12.88 8.61 6.89
N GLU A 83 12.48 9.89 6.85
CA GLU A 83 13.36 11.05 7.01
C GLU A 83 13.94 11.13 8.45
N SER A 84 14.16 9.99 9.11
CA SER A 84 14.86 9.91 10.39
C SER A 84 16.37 9.86 10.13
N GLN A 85 16.95 11.01 9.72
CA GLN A 85 18.34 11.34 10.01
C GLN A 85 18.42 12.21 11.28
#